data_AF-A0A821L8X5-F1
#
_entry.id   AF-A0A821L8X5-F1
#
_cell.length_a   1.000
_cell.length_b   1.000
_cell.length_c   1.000
_cell.angle_alpha   90.00
_cell.angle_beta   90.00
_cell.angle_gamma   90.00
#
_symmetry.space_group_name_H-M   'P 1'
#
loop_
_entity.id
_entity.type
_entity.pdbx_description
1 polymer ?
#
loop_
_entity_poly.entity_id
_entity_poly.type
_entity_poly.pdbx_seq_one_letter_code
_entity_poly.pdbx_strand_id
1 'polypeptide(L)'
;ALCLTARISNRFIVPSSLNADAIGLNYKDDHMNSNREVDVLLEILMKRTDGVDVAHEHAKYLSKYMFSLIHYVQERSMEELEHAERTSKLASNCSLSSFLTTYRFLPGIDLMMNTLKKDSAHNSKIQSTWMILQTHEFVGKLDSWRTYHDNIRKTVKIQWDKCLKKF
;
A
#
# COMPACT_ATOMS: atom_id res chain seq x y z
N ALA A 1 -33.98 -23.21 6.25
CA ALA A 1 -32.54 -23.06 6.58
C ALA A 1 -31.67 -23.22 5.32
N LEU A 2 -31.87 -22.39 4.28
CA LEU A 2 -31.22 -22.58 2.96
C LEU A 2 -30.77 -21.27 2.27
N CYS A 3 -30.33 -20.25 3.01
CA CYS A 3 -29.87 -18.98 2.39
C CYS A 3 -28.47 -18.49 2.78
N LEU A 4 -27.65 -19.26 3.50
CA LEU A 4 -26.42 -18.71 4.12
C LEU A 4 -25.08 -19.23 3.57
N THR A 5 -25.05 -19.99 2.47
CA THR A 5 -23.78 -20.37 1.82
C THR A 5 -23.38 -19.38 0.73
N ALA A 6 -23.41 -18.08 1.03
CA ALA A 6 -22.62 -17.11 0.27
C ALA A 6 -21.17 -17.23 0.75
N ARG A 7 -20.45 -18.19 0.17
CA ARG A 7 -19.01 -18.36 0.37
C ARG A 7 -18.34 -17.07 -0.10
N ILE A 8 -18.04 -16.16 0.82
CA ILE A 8 -17.15 -15.02 0.55
C ILE A 8 -15.77 -15.64 0.37
N SER A 9 -15.51 -16.16 -0.83
CA SER A 9 -14.16 -16.46 -1.30
C SER A 9 -13.46 -15.12 -1.34
N ASN A 10 -12.80 -14.74 -0.25
CA ASN A 10 -11.89 -13.61 -0.21
C ASN A 10 -10.64 -14.01 -1.00
N ARG A 11 -10.83 -14.09 -2.31
CA ARG A 11 -9.77 -14.34 -3.27
C ARG A 11 -9.01 -13.02 -3.34
N PHE A 12 -8.06 -12.85 -2.43
CA PHE A 12 -6.97 -11.90 -2.58
C PHE A 12 -6.11 -12.40 -3.75
N ILE A 13 -6.64 -12.31 -4.98
CA ILE A 13 -5.86 -12.59 -6.19
C ILE A 13 -4.99 -11.36 -6.39
N VAL A 14 -3.76 -11.45 -5.93
CA VAL A 14 -2.69 -10.57 -6.41
C VAL A 14 -2.55 -10.86 -7.92
N PRO A 15 -2.68 -9.85 -8.81
CA PRO A 15 -2.44 -10.06 -10.23
C PRO A 15 -1.01 -10.54 -10.44
N SER A 16 -0.82 -11.48 -11.36
CA SER A 16 0.48 -12.06 -11.76
C SER A 16 1.53 -11.04 -12.23
N SER A 17 1.19 -9.75 -12.28
CA SER A 17 2.11 -8.64 -12.54
C SER A 17 2.86 -8.13 -11.29
N LEU A 18 2.47 -8.52 -10.07
CA LEU A 18 3.26 -8.27 -8.86
C LEU A 18 4.12 -9.51 -8.59
N ASN A 19 5.41 -9.43 -8.92
CA ASN A 19 6.34 -10.54 -8.71
C ASN A 19 6.49 -10.80 -7.19
N ALA A 20 5.85 -11.87 -6.70
CA ALA A 20 5.85 -12.26 -5.29
C ALA A 20 7.26 -12.55 -4.75
N ASP A 21 8.19 -12.94 -5.64
CA ASP A 21 9.58 -13.23 -5.29
C ASP A 21 10.39 -11.98 -4.91
N ALA A 22 9.92 -10.77 -5.27
CA ALA A 22 10.61 -9.52 -4.94
C ALA A 22 10.33 -9.02 -3.51
N ILE A 23 9.33 -9.55 -2.82
CA ILE A 23 8.84 -9.05 -1.52
C ILE A 23 9.16 -10.03 -0.36
N GLY A 24 9.73 -11.20 -0.63
CA GLY A 24 10.16 -12.14 0.42
C GLY A 24 9.04 -12.67 1.33
N LEU A 25 7.77 -12.57 0.91
CA LEU A 25 6.63 -13.06 1.66
C LEU A 25 6.44 -14.56 1.37
N ASN A 26 6.59 -15.42 2.38
CA ASN A 26 6.30 -16.85 2.27
C ASN A 26 4.77 -17.08 2.23
N TYR A 27 4.18 -16.92 1.03
CA TYR A 27 2.73 -16.93 0.80
C TYR A 27 2.00 -18.24 1.14
N LYS A 28 2.69 -19.39 1.23
CA LYS A 28 2.02 -20.70 1.30
C LYS A 28 1.67 -21.13 2.73
N ASP A 29 2.56 -20.88 3.69
CA ASP A 29 2.36 -21.26 5.09
C ASP A 29 1.42 -20.29 5.82
N ASP A 30 1.55 -18.98 5.56
CA ASP A 30 0.69 -17.94 6.16
C ASP A 30 -0.77 -18.05 5.69
N HIS A 31 -1.00 -18.43 4.43
CA HIS A 31 -2.35 -18.52 3.87
C HIS A 31 -3.16 -19.68 4.46
N MET A 32 -2.54 -20.83 4.74
CA MET A 32 -3.24 -21.95 5.39
C MET A 32 -3.56 -21.68 6.85
N ASN A 33 -2.66 -20.99 7.57
CA ASN A 33 -2.91 -20.57 8.93
C ASN A 33 -4.00 -19.47 9.01
N SER A 34 -3.96 -18.50 8.08
CA SER A 34 -4.94 -17.43 7.98
C SER A 34 -6.36 -17.92 7.69
N ASN A 35 -6.53 -18.92 6.80
CA ASN A 35 -7.87 -19.48 6.53
C ASN A 35 -8.47 -20.18 7.76
N ARG A 36 -7.64 -20.91 8.52
CA ARG A 36 -8.11 -21.59 9.74
C ARG A 36 -8.50 -20.59 10.82
N GLU A 37 -7.78 -19.49 10.96
CA GLU A 37 -8.10 -18.41 11.88
C GLU A 37 -9.40 -17.69 11.49
N VAL A 38 -9.61 -17.46 10.19
CA VAL A 38 -10.87 -16.91 9.65
C VAL A 38 -12.05 -17.84 9.94
N ASP A 39 -11.90 -19.15 9.77
CA ASP A 39 -12.97 -20.13 10.04
C ASP A 39 -13.35 -20.14 11.53
N VAL A 40 -12.36 -20.09 12.43
CA VAL A 40 -12.61 -20.01 13.88
C VAL A 40 -13.30 -18.70 14.25
N LEU A 41 -12.86 -17.57 13.70
CA LEU A 41 -13.50 -16.27 13.90
C LEU A 41 -14.95 -16.27 13.40
N LEU A 42 -15.20 -16.91 12.24
CA LEU A 42 -16.54 -17.06 11.69
C LEU A 42 -17.44 -17.87 12.64
N GLU A 43 -16.94 -18.99 13.18
CA GLU A 43 -17.67 -19.81 14.13
C GLU A 43 -18.04 -19.04 15.41
N ILE A 44 -17.09 -18.24 15.94
CA ILE A 44 -17.32 -17.39 17.11
C ILE A 44 -18.39 -16.33 16.80
N LEU A 45 -18.29 -15.64 15.67
CA LEU A 45 -19.25 -14.61 15.27
C LEU A 45 -20.65 -15.20 15.04
N MET A 46 -20.76 -16.39 14.47
CA MET A 46 -22.05 -17.05 14.24
C MET A 46 -22.80 -17.41 15.54
N LYS A 47 -22.08 -17.64 16.64
CA LYS A 47 -22.66 -17.95 17.95
C LYS A 47 -23.10 -16.71 18.73
N ARG A 48 -22.70 -15.52 18.29
CA ARG A 48 -23.03 -14.25 18.96
C ARG A 48 -24.32 -13.66 18.44
N THR A 49 -25.13 -13.11 19.35
CA THR A 49 -26.37 -12.39 19.00
C THR A 49 -26.11 -11.12 18.20
N ASP A 50 -24.96 -10.47 18.42
CA ASP A 50 -24.49 -9.25 17.73
C ASP A 50 -23.44 -9.56 16.64
N GLY A 51 -23.20 -10.83 16.31
CA GLY A 51 -22.06 -11.24 15.48
C GLY A 51 -22.02 -10.59 14.10
N VAL A 52 -23.18 -10.37 13.47
CA VAL A 52 -23.28 -9.70 12.17
C VAL A 52 -22.87 -8.23 12.26
N ASP A 53 -23.30 -7.53 13.32
CA ASP A 53 -22.97 -6.12 13.51
C ASP A 53 -21.49 -5.94 13.89
N VAL A 54 -20.93 -6.85 14.71
CA VAL A 54 -19.49 -6.89 15.02
C VAL A 54 -18.66 -7.12 13.75
N ALA A 55 -19.03 -8.09 12.91
CA ALA A 55 -18.33 -8.36 11.66
C ALA A 55 -18.42 -7.16 10.70
N HIS A 56 -19.59 -6.52 10.62
CA HIS A 56 -19.81 -5.35 9.78
C HIS A 56 -18.99 -4.14 10.22
N GLU A 57 -18.93 -3.86 11.53
CA GLU A 57 -18.15 -2.75 12.08
C GLU A 57 -16.64 -3.04 11.93
N HIS A 58 -16.20 -4.28 12.15
CA HIS A 58 -14.81 -4.67 11.88
C HIS A 58 -14.41 -4.41 10.42
N ALA A 59 -15.23 -4.84 9.46
CA ALA A 59 -14.97 -4.61 8.04
C ALA A 59 -14.93 -3.11 7.67
N LYS A 60 -15.74 -2.28 8.34
CA LYS A 60 -15.72 -0.82 8.19
C LYS A 60 -14.42 -0.21 8.73
N TYR A 61 -13.95 -0.66 9.90
CA TYR A 61 -12.67 -0.23 10.45
C TYR A 61 -11.51 -0.64 9.57
N LEU A 62 -11.53 -1.85 9.01
CA LEU A 62 -10.51 -2.31 8.07
C LEU A 62 -10.46 -1.41 6.82
N SER A 63 -11.61 -1.03 6.26
CA SER A 63 -11.67 -0.10 5.13
C SER A 63 -11.10 1.29 5.48
N LYS A 64 -11.38 1.81 6.68
CA LYS A 64 -10.79 3.07 7.17
C LYS A 64 -9.27 2.96 7.36
N TYR A 65 -8.81 1.87 7.97
CA TYR A 65 -7.39 1.61 8.16
C TYR A 65 -6.64 1.54 6.82
N MET A 66 -7.19 0.80 5.84
CA MET A 66 -6.63 0.72 4.49
C MET A 66 -6.59 2.08 3.81
N PHE A 67 -7.62 2.93 3.97
CA PHE A 67 -7.61 4.29 3.47
C PHE A 67 -6.45 5.11 4.06
N SER A 68 -6.28 5.08 5.38
CA SER A 68 -5.18 5.78 6.05
C SER A 68 -3.80 5.28 5.59
N LEU A 69 -3.66 3.98 5.37
CA LEU A 69 -2.42 3.37 4.86
C LEU A 69 -2.10 3.83 3.43
N ILE A 70 -3.08 3.77 2.54
CA ILE A 70 -2.94 4.21 1.14
C ILE A 70 -2.57 5.69 1.11
N HIS A 71 -3.31 6.52 1.86
CA HIS A 71 -3.04 7.95 1.97
C HIS A 71 -1.63 8.22 2.49
N TYR A 72 -1.21 7.54 3.56
CA TYR A 72 0.14 7.71 4.10
C TYR A 72 1.22 7.39 3.05
N VAL A 73 1.07 6.29 2.29
CA VAL A 73 2.02 5.93 1.24
C VAL A 73 2.05 6.98 0.13
N GLN A 74 0.88 7.50 -0.28
CA GLN A 74 0.78 8.57 -1.28
C GLN A 74 1.53 9.82 -0.83
N GLU A 75 1.19 10.36 0.33
CA GLU A 75 1.80 11.58 0.86
C GLU A 75 3.30 11.39 1.10
N ARG A 76 3.69 10.28 1.73
CA ARG A 76 5.10 9.98 2.01
C ARG A 76 5.91 9.92 0.71
N SER A 77 5.39 9.26 -0.32
CA SER A 77 6.09 9.15 -1.61
C SER A 77 6.21 10.51 -2.32
N MET A 78 5.20 11.37 -2.20
CA MET A 78 5.21 12.72 -2.75
C MET A 78 6.24 13.61 -2.03
N GLU A 79 6.28 13.58 -0.71
CA GLU A 79 7.29 14.30 0.07
C GLU A 79 8.72 13.85 -0.26
N GLU A 80 8.93 12.55 -0.45
CA GLU A 80 10.23 11.99 -0.88
C GLU A 80 10.64 12.50 -2.27
N LEU A 81 9.69 12.57 -3.21
CA LEU A 81 9.93 13.12 -4.54
C LEU A 81 10.35 14.60 -4.47
N GLU A 82 9.57 15.43 -3.77
CA GLU A 82 9.86 16.85 -3.64
C GLU A 82 11.21 17.11 -2.97
N HIS A 83 11.56 16.30 -1.96
CA HIS A 83 12.87 16.36 -1.32
C HIS A 83 13.99 15.99 -2.31
N ALA A 84 13.81 14.92 -3.10
CA ALA A 84 14.78 14.49 -4.09
C ALA A 84 14.99 15.54 -5.20
N GLU A 85 13.93 16.22 -5.64
CA GLU A 85 14.02 17.32 -6.62
C GLU A 85 14.80 18.53 -6.07
N ARG A 86 14.51 18.94 -4.84
CA ARG A 86 15.22 20.03 -4.16
C ARG A 86 16.72 19.69 -3.99
N THR A 87 17.01 18.46 -3.59
CA THR A 87 18.38 17.99 -3.37
C THR A 87 19.14 17.83 -4.69
N SER A 88 18.50 17.31 -5.74
CA SER A 88 19.08 17.21 -7.08
C SER A 88 19.46 18.58 -7.64
N LYS A 89 18.62 19.60 -7.45
CA LYS A 89 18.93 20.98 -7.81
C LYS A 89 20.14 21.53 -7.04
N LEU A 90 20.20 21.26 -5.73
CA LEU A 90 21.33 21.66 -4.89
C LEU A 90 22.64 20.99 -5.34
N ALA A 91 22.62 19.68 -5.59
CA ALA A 91 23.76 18.92 -6.06
C ALA A 91 24.26 19.41 -7.42
N SER A 92 23.33 19.73 -8.33
CA SER A 92 23.64 20.29 -9.65
C SER A 92 24.29 21.67 -9.53
N ASN A 93 23.74 22.56 -8.71
CA ASN A 93 24.32 23.88 -8.45
C ASN A 93 25.71 23.79 -7.82
N CYS A 94 25.91 22.85 -6.89
CA CYS A 94 27.21 22.61 -6.27
C CYS A 94 28.23 22.11 -7.30
N SER A 95 27.86 21.15 -8.14
CA SER A 95 28.72 20.63 -9.21
C SER A 95 29.13 21.68 -10.24
N LEU A 96 28.31 22.71 -10.45
CA LEU A 96 28.58 23.85 -11.35
C LEU A 96 29.40 24.96 -10.69
N SER A 97 29.65 24.87 -9.37
CA SER A 97 30.41 25.89 -8.64
C SER A 97 31.80 26.07 -9.24
N SER A 98 32.17 27.33 -9.49
CA SER A 98 33.46 27.74 -10.06
C SER A 98 34.66 27.13 -9.32
N PHE A 99 34.53 26.92 -8.01
CA PHE A 99 35.56 26.26 -7.21
C PHE A 99 35.80 24.81 -7.63
N LEU A 100 34.75 24.04 -7.94
CA LEU A 100 34.87 22.63 -8.32
C LEU A 100 35.29 22.42 -9.77
N THR A 101 34.94 23.36 -10.63
CA THR A 101 35.27 23.31 -12.05
C THR A 101 36.68 23.83 -12.33
N THR A 102 37.15 24.83 -11.56
CA THR A 102 38.44 25.48 -11.78
C THR A 102 39.56 24.89 -10.93
N TYR A 103 39.30 24.55 -9.67
CA TYR A 103 40.35 24.16 -8.73
C TYR A 103 40.35 22.64 -8.46
N ARG A 104 40.53 21.85 -9.53
CA ARG A 104 40.52 20.37 -9.48
C ARG A 104 41.64 19.74 -8.64
N PHE A 105 42.60 20.53 -8.17
CA PHE A 105 43.76 20.08 -7.40
C PHE A 105 43.58 20.13 -5.88
N LEU A 106 42.41 20.57 -5.37
CA LEU A 106 42.21 20.62 -3.92
C LEU A 106 42.08 19.23 -3.29
N PRO A 107 42.62 19.05 -2.08
CA PRO A 107 42.38 17.85 -1.30
C PRO A 107 40.88 17.61 -1.09
N GLY A 108 40.42 16.37 -1.30
CA GLY A 108 39.03 15.98 -1.06
C GLY A 108 38.02 16.35 -2.15
N ILE A 109 38.44 17.03 -3.23
CA ILE A 109 37.52 17.44 -4.30
C ILE A 109 36.92 16.24 -5.04
N ASP A 110 37.69 15.18 -5.28
CA ASP A 110 37.20 13.96 -5.92
C ASP A 110 36.21 13.20 -5.06
N LEU A 111 36.44 13.18 -3.74
CA LEU A 111 35.49 12.62 -2.79
C LEU A 111 34.17 13.38 -2.87
N MET A 112 34.21 14.72 -2.88
CA MET A 112 33.00 15.54 -2.98
C MET A 112 32.26 15.33 -4.31
N MET A 113 32.97 15.34 -5.45
CA MET A 113 32.35 15.08 -6.76
C MET A 113 31.72 13.69 -6.83
N ASN A 114 32.37 12.68 -6.25
CA ASN A 114 31.81 11.33 -6.17
C ASN A 114 30.58 11.27 -5.26
N THR A 115 30.56 12.01 -4.15
CA THR A 115 29.39 12.13 -3.29
C THR A 115 28.23 12.79 -4.02
N LEU A 116 28.46 13.91 -4.73
CA LEU A 116 27.43 14.58 -5.54
C LEU A 116 26.86 13.66 -6.63
N LYS A 117 27.70 12.85 -7.28
CA LYS A 117 27.25 11.85 -8.26
C LYS A 117 26.38 10.77 -7.62
N LYS A 118 26.77 10.26 -6.45
CA LYS A 118 25.98 9.26 -5.72
C LYS A 118 24.63 9.81 -5.28
N ASP A 119 24.62 11.06 -4.81
CA ASP A 119 23.42 11.76 -4.39
C ASP A 119 22.46 11.98 -5.56
N SER A 120 22.97 12.44 -6.71
CA SER A 120 22.19 12.54 -7.96
C SER A 120 21.60 11.19 -8.39
N ALA A 121 22.40 10.12 -8.38
CA ALA A 121 21.93 8.78 -8.71
C ALA A 121 20.87 8.25 -7.73
N HIS A 122 20.97 8.60 -6.44
CA HIS A 122 19.97 8.24 -5.43
C HIS A 122 18.65 8.98 -5.68
N ASN A 123 18.71 10.29 -5.94
CA ASN A 123 17.53 11.10 -6.25
C ASN A 123 16.81 10.59 -7.52
N SER A 124 17.55 10.18 -8.56
CA SER A 124 16.96 9.56 -9.76
C SER A 124 16.27 8.22 -9.45
N LYS A 125 16.78 7.44 -8.49
CA LYS A 125 16.10 6.21 -8.03
C LYS A 125 14.79 6.53 -7.30
N ILE A 126 14.78 7.56 -6.44
CA ILE A 126 13.54 8.00 -5.77
C ILE A 126 12.49 8.38 -6.81
N GLN A 127 12.86 9.20 -7.80
CA GLN A 127 11.96 9.60 -8.88
C GLN A 127 11.41 8.39 -9.67
N SER A 128 12.27 7.42 -9.99
CA SER A 128 11.87 6.19 -10.69
C SER A 128 10.91 5.34 -9.84
N THR A 129 11.21 5.17 -8.55
CA THR A 129 10.36 4.43 -7.61
C THR A 129 9.00 5.10 -7.44
N TRP A 130 8.97 6.42 -7.27
CA TRP A 130 7.72 7.18 -7.21
C TRP A 130 6.89 7.00 -8.49
N MET A 131 7.54 7.10 -9.66
CA MET A 131 6.86 6.87 -10.93
C MET A 131 6.34 5.43 -11.03
N ILE A 132 7.07 4.43 -10.54
CA ILE A 132 6.58 3.05 -10.49
C ILE A 132 5.31 2.96 -9.61
N LEU A 133 5.31 3.58 -8.43
CA LEU A 133 4.16 3.59 -7.53
C LEU A 133 2.90 4.21 -8.19
N GLN A 134 3.10 5.25 -9.00
CA GLN A 134 2.02 5.93 -9.72
C GLN A 134 1.61 5.22 -11.02
N THR A 135 2.56 4.96 -11.92
CA THR A 135 2.34 4.41 -13.28
C THR A 135 1.89 2.95 -13.26
N HIS A 136 2.36 2.13 -12.30
CA HIS A 136 1.82 0.77 -12.16
C HIS A 136 0.45 0.73 -11.48
N GLU A 137 -0.11 1.91 -11.18
CA GLU A 137 -1.38 2.11 -10.50
C GLU A 137 -1.43 1.35 -9.17
N PHE A 138 -0.30 1.15 -8.47
CA PHE A 138 -0.31 0.38 -7.23
C PHE A 138 -1.29 1.00 -6.22
N VAL A 139 -1.16 2.31 -6.03
CA VAL A 139 -2.05 3.13 -5.21
C VAL A 139 -3.49 3.08 -5.72
N GLY A 140 -3.70 3.32 -7.01
CA GLY A 140 -5.05 3.33 -7.62
C GLY A 140 -5.75 1.98 -7.54
N LYS A 141 -5.02 0.87 -7.75
CA LYS A 141 -5.53 -0.49 -7.66
C LYS A 141 -5.92 -0.83 -6.23
N LEU A 142 -5.07 -0.51 -5.25
CA LEU A 142 -5.39 -0.73 -3.84
C LEU A 142 -6.64 0.05 -3.42
N ASP A 143 -6.77 1.31 -3.85
CA ASP A 143 -7.96 2.10 -3.53
C ASP A 143 -9.23 1.57 -4.21
N SER A 144 -9.10 1.11 -5.47
CA SER A 144 -10.22 0.47 -6.19
C SER A 144 -10.70 -0.80 -5.50
N TRP A 145 -9.78 -1.64 -4.99
CA TRP A 145 -10.10 -2.85 -4.25
C TRP A 145 -10.76 -2.54 -2.91
N ARG A 146 -10.18 -1.60 -2.15
CA ARG A 146 -10.78 -1.12 -0.90
C ARG A 146 -12.22 -0.66 -1.13
N THR A 147 -12.45 0.13 -2.17
CA THR A 147 -13.78 0.67 -2.51
C THR A 147 -14.75 -0.43 -2.94
N TYR A 148 -14.29 -1.38 -3.76
CA TYR A 148 -15.09 -2.54 -4.15
C TYR A 148 -15.56 -3.35 -2.93
N HIS A 149 -14.66 -3.67 -1.99
CA HIS A 149 -14.99 -4.40 -0.78
C HIS A 149 -15.91 -3.60 0.16
N ASP A 150 -15.71 -2.28 0.29
CA ASP A 150 -16.61 -1.43 1.09
C ASP A 150 -18.02 -1.35 0.48
N ASN A 151 -18.15 -1.38 -0.84
CA ASN A 151 -19.45 -1.44 -1.52
C ASN A 151 -20.16 -2.78 -1.28
N ILE A 152 -19.44 -3.90 -1.31
CA ILE A 152 -19.98 -5.21 -0.91
C ILE A 152 -20.46 -5.15 0.54
N ARG A 153 -19.64 -4.65 1.47
CA ARG A 153 -19.98 -4.51 2.88
C ARG A 153 -21.28 -3.72 3.09
N LYS A 154 -21.43 -2.59 2.39
CA LYS A 154 -22.66 -1.76 2.42
C LYS A 154 -23.88 -2.52 1.89
N THR A 155 -23.71 -3.25 0.79
CA THR A 155 -24.79 -4.04 0.17
C THR A 155 -25.27 -5.15 1.09
N VAL A 156 -24.35 -5.88 1.72
CA VAL A 156 -24.66 -6.93 2.70
C VAL A 156 -25.42 -6.37 3.90
N LYS A 157 -25.04 -5.19 4.41
CA LYS A 157 -25.77 -4.54 5.51
C LYS A 157 -27.19 -4.16 5.13
N ILE A 158 -27.40 -3.61 3.94
CA ILE A 158 -28.74 -3.31 3.43
C ILE A 158 -29.60 -4.59 3.34
N GLN A 159 -29.03 -5.70 2.88
CA GLN A 159 -29.74 -6.98 2.82
C GLN A 159 -30.08 -7.51 4.22
N TRP A 160 -29.14 -7.43 5.16
CA TRP A 160 -29.35 -7.82 6.56
C TRP A 160 -30.45 -7.01 7.23
N ASP A 161 -30.42 -5.68 7.11
CA ASP A 161 -31.41 -4.80 7.71
C ASP A 161 -32.81 -5.01 7.10
N LYS A 162 -32.88 -5.37 5.81
CA LYS A 162 -34.14 -5.79 5.17
C LYS A 162 -34.66 -7.11 5.72
N CYS A 163 -33.78 -8.08 5.99
CA CYS A 163 -34.17 -9.34 6.62
C CYS A 163 -34.70 -9.11 8.03
N LEU A 164 -34.01 -8.31 8.85
CA LEU A 164 -34.45 -7.97 10.20
C LEU A 164 -35.85 -7.34 10.24
N LYS A 165 -36.18 -6.46 9.29
CA LYS A 165 -37.51 -5.82 9.19
C LYS A 165 -38.64 -6.76 8.76
N LYS A 166 -38.31 -7.94 8.23
CA LYS A 166 -39.30 -8.97 7.83
C LYS A 166 -39.64 -9.94 8.98
N PHE A 167 -38.96 -9.80 10.12
CA PHE A 167 -39.24 -10.50 11.37
C PHE A 167 -39.83 -9.52 12.38
#